data_AF-A0A9P0VT03-F1
#
_entry.id   AF-A0A9P0VT03-F1
#
_cell.length_a   1.000
_cell.length_b   1.000
_cell.length_c   1.000
_cell.angle_alpha   90.00
_cell.angle_beta   90.00
_cell.angle_gamma   90.00
#
_symmetry.space_group_name_H-M   'P 1'
#
loop_
_entity.id
_entity.type
_entity.pdbx_description
1 polymer ?
#
loop_
_entity_poly.entity_id
_entity_poly.type
_entity_poly.pdbx_seq_one_letter_code
_entity_poly.pdbx_strand_id
1 'polypeptide(L)'
;SLIPLPLPSRLHGALSVPYLAVFSSFYDLLIKLCEEPEDASKSTKKVTDSLDELTRCLDENTLKKPNNLLDKRKSMETAVISIASVICIVCNELVKVPHGKKTKKKSSGDSKNRESVVVVAEKLKHVLNNFCDVLQQWTDSVTIEDLSQRLEALHLSTSQNIVDNILHSYIIANKELQLILKTKVKMLSNISR
;
A
#
# COMPACT_ATOMS: atom_id res chain seq x y z
N SER A 1 20.56 -25.10 15.83
CA SER A 1 19.31 -25.74 15.36
C SER A 1 19.20 -25.54 13.86
N LEU A 2 18.88 -26.58 13.10
CA LEU A 2 18.62 -26.45 11.65
C LEU A 2 17.25 -25.78 11.48
N ILE A 3 17.22 -24.61 10.85
CA ILE A 3 15.98 -23.95 10.44
C ILE A 3 15.31 -24.89 9.41
N PRO A 4 14.06 -25.33 9.64
CA PRO A 4 13.41 -26.25 8.72
C PRO A 4 13.22 -25.57 7.37
N LEU A 5 13.74 -26.20 6.32
CA LEU A 5 13.52 -25.84 4.93
C LEU A 5 12.35 -26.67 4.36
N PRO A 6 11.56 -26.11 3.43
CA PRO A 6 11.70 -24.78 2.84
C PRO A 6 11.23 -23.66 3.78
N LEU A 7 11.90 -22.50 3.69
CA LEU A 7 11.44 -21.30 4.37
C LEU A 7 10.01 -20.97 3.91
N PRO A 8 9.11 -20.52 4.82
CA PRO A 8 7.76 -20.12 4.45
C PRO A 8 7.77 -19.08 3.33
N SER A 9 6.89 -19.25 2.33
CA SER A 9 6.77 -18.28 1.25
C SER A 9 6.11 -16.99 1.73
N ARG A 10 6.40 -15.89 1.05
CA ARG A 10 5.79 -14.57 1.31
C ARG A 10 4.27 -14.55 1.02
N LEU A 11 3.74 -15.60 0.39
CA LEU A 11 2.31 -15.75 0.12
C LEU A 11 1.49 -15.75 1.41
N HIS A 12 2.00 -16.37 2.48
CA HIS A 12 1.28 -16.40 3.76
C HIS A 12 1.09 -14.99 4.33
N GLY A 13 2.12 -14.14 4.23
CA GLY A 13 2.03 -12.72 4.58
C GLY A 13 1.04 -11.97 3.70
N ALA A 14 1.09 -12.19 2.38
CA ALA A 14 0.18 -11.56 1.42
C ALA A 14 -1.29 -11.96 1.62
N LEU A 15 -1.57 -13.19 2.08
CA LEU A 15 -2.92 -13.67 2.40
C LEU A 15 -3.45 -13.13 3.74
N SER A 16 -2.57 -12.63 4.60
CA SER A 16 -2.93 -12.09 5.92
C SER A 16 -3.48 -10.65 5.85
N VAL A 17 -3.45 -10.04 4.66
CA VAL A 17 -3.83 -8.66 4.38
C VAL A 17 -4.81 -8.65 3.21
N PRO A 18 -5.84 -7.77 3.18
CA PRO A 18 -6.89 -7.79 2.16
C PRO A 18 -6.45 -7.31 0.76
N TYR A 19 -5.25 -7.66 0.29
CA TYR A 19 -4.73 -7.21 -1.00
C TYR A 19 -5.51 -7.69 -2.20
N LEU A 20 -5.91 -8.96 -2.19
CA LEU A 20 -6.64 -9.52 -3.31
C LEU A 20 -7.98 -8.80 -3.48
N ALA A 21 -8.63 -8.42 -2.38
CA ALA A 21 -9.85 -7.61 -2.42
C ALA A 21 -9.58 -6.22 -3.01
N VAL A 22 -8.52 -5.54 -2.57
CA VAL A 22 -8.12 -4.24 -3.12
C VAL A 22 -7.83 -4.36 -4.62
N PHE A 23 -6.95 -5.27 -5.03
CA PHE A 23 -6.62 -5.42 -6.45
C PHE A 23 -7.82 -5.82 -7.29
N SER A 24 -8.65 -6.76 -6.82
CA SER A 24 -9.88 -7.14 -7.52
C SER A 24 -10.81 -5.96 -7.71
N SER A 25 -10.99 -5.10 -6.70
CA SER A 25 -11.83 -3.91 -6.81
C SER A 25 -11.27 -2.89 -7.81
N PHE A 26 -9.94 -2.73 -7.88
CA PHE A 26 -9.29 -1.87 -8.86
C PHE A 26 -9.41 -2.41 -10.28
N TYR A 27 -9.31 -3.73 -10.47
CA TYR A 27 -9.54 -4.36 -11.77
C TYR A 27 -11.02 -4.28 -12.20
N ASP A 28 -11.97 -4.45 -11.28
CA ASP A 28 -13.41 -4.23 -11.53
C ASP A 28 -13.66 -2.80 -12.03
N LEU A 29 -13.02 -1.81 -11.41
CA LEU A 29 -13.10 -0.41 -11.85
C LEU A 29 -12.49 -0.24 -13.25
N LEU A 30 -11.29 -0.79 -13.48
CA LEU A 30 -10.62 -0.71 -14.77
C LEU A 30 -11.49 -1.30 -15.91
N ILE A 31 -12.05 -2.49 -15.70
CA ILE A 31 -12.92 -3.16 -16.66
C ILE A 31 -14.14 -2.28 -16.95
N LYS A 32 -14.79 -1.74 -15.91
CA LYS A 32 -15.96 -0.88 -16.09
C LYS A 32 -15.65 0.42 -16.84
N LEU A 33 -14.47 0.97 -16.66
CA LEU A 33 -14.04 2.15 -17.43
C LEU A 33 -13.74 1.83 -18.89
N CYS A 34 -13.41 0.58 -19.23
CA CYS A 34 -13.27 0.12 -20.62
C CYS A 34 -14.62 -0.17 -21.30
N GLU A 35 -15.66 -0.48 -20.53
CA GLU A 35 -17.01 -0.78 -21.00
C GLU A 35 -17.84 0.52 -21.13
N GLU A 36 -17.72 1.25 -22.24
CA GLU A 36 -18.62 2.38 -22.52
C GLU A 36 -20.08 1.89 -22.69
N PRO A 37 -21.11 2.53 -22.08
CA PRO A 37 -21.13 3.74 -21.25
C PRO A 37 -21.59 3.46 -19.80
N GLU A 38 -21.01 2.47 -19.12
CA GLU A 38 -21.46 2.13 -17.76
C GLU A 38 -20.99 3.11 -16.68
N ASP A 39 -21.86 3.34 -15.69
CA ASP A 39 -21.57 4.13 -14.49
C ASP A 39 -20.61 3.38 -13.57
N ALA A 40 -19.40 3.92 -13.40
CA ALA A 40 -18.37 3.32 -12.55
C ALA A 40 -18.63 3.49 -11.04
N SER A 41 -19.67 4.21 -10.61
CA SER A 41 -19.94 4.56 -9.21
C SER A 41 -19.92 3.37 -8.23
N LYS A 42 -20.49 2.23 -8.64
CA LYS A 42 -20.49 0.99 -7.83
C LYS A 42 -19.08 0.43 -7.65
N SER A 43 -18.28 0.39 -8.72
CA SER A 43 -16.89 -0.08 -8.66
C SER A 43 -16.02 0.89 -7.87
N THR A 44 -16.23 2.19 -8.01
CA THR A 44 -15.58 3.21 -7.18
C THR A 44 -15.85 2.98 -5.71
N LYS A 45 -17.10 2.76 -5.32
CA LYS A 45 -17.45 2.45 -3.93
C LYS A 45 -16.75 1.18 -3.42
N LYS A 46 -16.74 0.10 -4.22
CA LYS A 46 -16.01 -1.12 -3.86
C LYS A 46 -14.52 -0.86 -3.61
N VAL A 47 -13.89 -0.02 -4.44
CA VAL A 47 -12.49 0.36 -4.28
C VAL A 47 -12.29 1.14 -2.98
N THR A 48 -13.13 2.14 -2.70
CA THR A 48 -13.01 2.93 -1.46
C THR A 48 -13.21 2.07 -0.22
N ASP A 49 -14.20 1.18 -0.21
CA ASP A 49 -14.50 0.29 0.91
C ASP A 49 -13.33 -0.70 1.14
N SER A 50 -12.74 -1.23 0.07
CA SER A 50 -11.58 -2.14 0.16
C SER A 50 -10.32 -1.42 0.68
N LEU A 51 -10.14 -0.16 0.29
CA LEU A 51 -9.04 0.69 0.80
C LEU A 51 -9.24 1.05 2.27
N ASP A 52 -10.48 1.27 2.71
CA ASP A 52 -10.80 1.47 4.13
C ASP A 52 -10.50 0.23 4.95
N GLU A 53 -10.91 -0.94 4.47
CA GLU A 53 -10.62 -2.21 5.14
C GLU A 53 -9.12 -2.45 5.28
N LEU A 54 -8.35 -2.15 4.22
CA LEU A 54 -6.90 -2.26 4.28
C LEU A 54 -6.30 -1.28 5.29
N THR A 55 -6.77 -0.04 5.32
CA THR A 55 -6.28 0.98 6.27
C THR A 55 -6.53 0.53 7.71
N ARG A 56 -7.75 0.03 7.99
CA ARG A 56 -8.09 -0.53 9.30
C ARG A 56 -7.20 -1.73 9.65
N CYS A 57 -7.03 -2.66 8.71
CA CYS A 57 -6.17 -3.83 8.88
C CYS A 57 -4.73 -3.42 9.20
N LEU A 58 -4.20 -2.40 8.52
CA LEU A 58 -2.89 -1.83 8.80
C LEU A 58 -2.83 -1.26 10.22
N ASP A 59 -3.76 -0.39 10.60
CA ASP A 59 -3.72 0.25 11.93
C ASP A 59 -3.81 -0.78 13.07
N GLU A 60 -4.70 -1.77 12.95
CA GLU A 60 -4.93 -2.80 13.96
C GLU A 60 -3.78 -3.79 14.08
N ASN A 61 -3.09 -4.09 12.97
CA ASN A 61 -2.01 -5.07 12.96
C ASN A 61 -0.62 -4.45 13.10
N THR A 62 -0.50 -3.11 13.05
CA THR A 62 0.80 -2.43 13.07
C THR A 62 0.93 -1.40 14.18
N LEU A 63 0.00 -0.44 14.31
CA LEU A 63 0.09 0.69 15.24
C LEU A 63 -0.31 0.32 16.66
N LYS A 64 -1.27 -0.61 16.81
CA LYS A 64 -1.90 -0.94 18.11
C LYS A 64 -1.29 -2.15 18.82
N LYS A 65 -0.31 -2.83 18.22
CA LYS A 65 0.34 -4.00 18.82
C LYS A 65 1.67 -3.60 19.48
N PRO A 66 2.05 -4.24 20.61
CA PRO A 66 3.34 -4.01 21.25
C PRO A 66 4.48 -4.24 20.25
N ASN A 67 5.54 -3.42 20.33
CA ASN A 67 6.70 -3.31 19.43
C ASN A 67 7.45 -4.63 19.14
N ASN A 68 6.79 -5.58 18.47
CA ASN A 68 7.38 -6.85 18.10
C ASN A 68 7.95 -6.73 16.68
N LEU A 69 9.26 -6.94 16.54
CA LEU A 69 9.98 -6.91 15.26
C LEU A 69 9.38 -7.87 14.22
N LEU A 70 8.78 -8.98 14.64
CA LEU A 70 8.09 -9.91 13.73
C LEU A 70 6.85 -9.30 13.09
N ASP A 71 6.09 -8.51 13.85
CA ASP A 71 4.91 -7.82 13.32
C ASP A 71 5.35 -6.67 12.40
N LYS A 72 6.43 -5.95 12.75
CA LYS A 72 7.06 -4.95 11.86
C LYS A 72 7.50 -5.55 10.51
N ARG A 73 8.12 -6.74 10.51
CA ARG A 73 8.49 -7.44 9.27
C ARG A 73 7.28 -7.76 8.40
N LYS A 74 6.21 -8.34 8.96
CA LYS A 74 4.98 -8.65 8.20
C LYS A 74 4.42 -7.40 7.54
N SER A 75 4.50 -6.28 8.24
CA SER A 75 4.02 -5.00 7.77
C SER A 75 4.92 -4.34 6.72
N MET A 76 6.24 -4.57 6.71
CA MET A 76 7.09 -4.17 5.57
C MET A 76 6.78 -4.96 4.30
N GLU A 77 6.44 -6.24 4.45
CA GLU A 77 5.94 -7.05 3.34
C GLU A 77 4.58 -6.51 2.84
N THR A 78 3.98 -5.56 3.57
CA THR A 78 2.70 -4.92 3.27
C THR A 78 2.82 -3.68 2.31
N ALA A 79 3.97 -3.45 1.69
CA ALA A 79 4.17 -2.38 0.69
C ALA A 79 3.59 -2.66 -0.71
N VAL A 80 2.92 -3.80 -0.88
CA VAL A 80 2.36 -4.28 -2.16
C VAL A 80 1.27 -3.34 -2.71
N ILE A 81 0.63 -2.52 -1.87
CA ILE A 81 -0.37 -1.52 -2.30
C ILE A 81 0.19 -0.46 -3.28
N SER A 82 1.50 -0.25 -3.33
CA SER A 82 2.11 0.67 -4.31
C SER A 82 1.78 0.34 -5.77
N ILE A 83 1.39 -0.91 -6.07
CA ILE A 83 0.91 -1.36 -7.39
C ILE A 83 -0.48 -0.78 -7.70
N ALA A 84 -1.35 -0.58 -6.72
CA ALA A 84 -2.68 0.00 -6.93
C ALA A 84 -2.59 1.42 -7.51
N SER A 85 -1.51 2.15 -7.24
CA SER A 85 -1.27 3.47 -7.82
C SER A 85 -1.06 3.41 -9.34
N VAL A 86 -0.48 2.32 -9.86
CA VAL A 86 -0.31 2.12 -11.30
C VAL A 86 -1.66 1.87 -11.95
N ILE A 87 -2.50 1.02 -11.37
CA ILE A 87 -3.85 0.74 -11.89
C ILE A 87 -4.68 2.04 -11.89
N CYS A 88 -4.61 2.82 -10.80
CA CYS A 88 -5.29 4.12 -10.72
C CYS A 88 -4.84 5.10 -11.82
N ILE A 89 -3.55 5.13 -12.17
CA ILE A 89 -3.03 5.96 -13.27
C ILE A 89 -3.58 5.47 -14.61
N VAL A 90 -3.63 4.16 -14.84
CA VAL A 90 -4.22 3.59 -16.07
C VAL A 90 -5.70 3.98 -16.17
N CYS A 91 -6.48 3.84 -15.09
CA CYS A 91 -7.86 4.30 -15.04
C CYS A 91 -8.00 5.79 -15.41
N ASN A 92 -7.07 6.64 -14.95
CA ASN A 92 -7.04 8.05 -15.30
C ASN A 92 -6.73 8.31 -16.78
N GLU A 93 -5.81 7.56 -17.39
CA GLU A 93 -5.54 7.69 -18.83
C GLU A 93 -6.75 7.27 -19.69
N LEU A 94 -7.55 6.30 -19.24
CA LEU A 94 -8.76 5.88 -19.95
C LEU A 94 -9.87 6.94 -19.95
N VAL A 95 -9.99 7.71 -18.86
CA VAL A 95 -11.00 8.79 -18.74
C VAL A 95 -10.49 10.16 -19.22
N LYS A 96 -9.21 10.27 -19.58
CA LYS A 96 -8.66 11.49 -20.20
C LYS A 96 -9.17 11.62 -21.63
N VAL A 97 -9.79 12.75 -21.92
CA VAL A 97 -10.18 13.09 -23.29
C VAL A 97 -8.90 13.31 -24.12
N PRO A 98 -8.71 12.64 -25.28
CA PRO A 98 -7.54 12.86 -26.12
C PRO A 98 -7.46 14.34 -26.51
N HIS A 99 -6.39 15.02 -26.11
CA HIS A 99 -6.10 16.38 -26.55
C HIS A 99 -5.97 16.38 -28.09
N GLY A 100 -7.03 16.76 -28.81
CA GLY A 100 -6.98 16.89 -30.27
C GLY A 100 -8.28 16.62 -31.03
N LYS A 101 -9.31 16.00 -30.44
CA LYS A 101 -10.59 15.80 -31.15
C LYS A 101 -11.60 16.89 -30.77
N LYS A 102 -11.98 17.69 -31.77
CA LYS A 102 -13.02 18.72 -31.71
C LYS A 102 -14.24 18.22 -30.94
N THR A 103 -14.55 18.94 -29.85
CA THR A 103 -15.84 19.16 -29.20
C THR A 103 -16.99 18.22 -29.66
N LYS A 104 -16.92 16.93 -29.32
CA LYS A 104 -18.13 16.13 -29.13
C LYS A 104 -18.64 16.46 -27.73
N LYS A 105 -19.92 16.85 -27.62
CA LYS A 105 -20.62 17.09 -26.34
C LYS A 105 -20.12 16.10 -25.29
N LYS A 106 -19.51 16.60 -24.20
CA LYS A 106 -19.18 15.77 -23.02
C LYS A 106 -20.42 14.96 -22.69
N SER A 107 -20.35 13.64 -22.80
CA SER A 107 -21.43 12.81 -22.28
C SER A 107 -21.41 12.98 -20.75
N SER A 108 -22.58 12.95 -20.10
CA SER A 108 -22.61 13.04 -18.62
C SER A 108 -21.90 11.86 -17.94
N GLY A 109 -21.69 10.74 -18.66
CA GLY A 109 -20.95 9.57 -18.19
C GLY A 109 -19.45 9.82 -18.08
N ASP A 110 -18.84 10.51 -19.06
CA ASP A 110 -17.40 10.80 -19.05
C ASP A 110 -17.01 11.69 -17.85
N SER A 111 -17.87 12.64 -17.46
CA SER A 111 -17.58 13.47 -16.29
C SER A 111 -17.71 12.70 -14.98
N LYS A 112 -18.69 11.79 -14.87
CA LYS A 112 -18.89 10.95 -13.67
C LYS A 112 -17.80 9.90 -13.50
N ASN A 113 -17.32 9.31 -14.59
CA ASN A 113 -16.22 8.35 -14.57
C ASN A 113 -14.89 9.03 -14.22
N ARG A 114 -14.66 10.27 -14.69
CA ARG A 114 -13.52 11.07 -14.24
C ARG A 114 -13.59 11.40 -12.75
N GLU A 115 -14.74 11.84 -12.25
CA GLU A 115 -14.95 12.10 -10.82
C GLU A 115 -14.70 10.84 -9.98
N SER A 116 -15.21 9.70 -10.45
CA SER A 116 -14.99 8.37 -9.87
C SER A 116 -13.51 8.01 -9.73
N VAL A 117 -12.69 8.30 -10.74
CA VAL A 117 -11.23 8.08 -10.70
C VAL A 117 -10.53 9.04 -9.74
N VAL A 118 -10.96 10.32 -9.69
CA VAL A 118 -10.41 11.30 -8.74
C VAL A 118 -10.68 10.87 -7.29
N VAL A 119 -11.91 10.42 -6.99
CA VAL A 119 -12.26 9.91 -5.65
C VAL A 119 -11.36 8.75 -5.24
N VAL A 120 -11.13 7.78 -6.15
CA VAL A 120 -10.25 6.65 -5.89
C VAL A 120 -8.80 7.09 -5.70
N ALA A 121 -8.31 8.04 -6.50
CA ALA A 121 -6.95 8.56 -6.39
C ALA A 121 -6.72 9.25 -5.04
N GLU A 122 -7.67 10.08 -4.60
CA GLU A 122 -7.62 10.75 -3.30
C GLU A 122 -7.67 9.76 -2.13
N LYS A 123 -8.53 8.74 -2.22
CA LYS A 123 -8.60 7.69 -1.21
C LYS A 123 -7.29 6.90 -1.12
N LEU A 124 -6.75 6.48 -2.26
CA LEU A 124 -5.48 5.76 -2.31
C LEU A 124 -4.34 6.61 -1.76
N LYS A 125 -4.30 7.91 -2.07
CA LYS A 125 -3.33 8.85 -1.51
C LYS A 125 -3.39 8.87 0.03
N HIS A 126 -4.60 8.93 0.59
CA HIS A 126 -4.79 8.89 2.04
C HIS A 126 -4.23 7.59 2.65
N VAL A 127 -4.53 6.43 2.06
CA VAL A 127 -3.99 5.14 2.53
C VAL A 127 -2.47 5.09 2.46
N LEU A 128 -1.87 5.56 1.36
CA LEU A 128 -0.41 5.57 1.22
C LEU A 128 0.28 6.50 2.24
N ASN A 129 -0.34 7.64 2.56
CA ASN A 129 0.17 8.54 3.59
C ASN A 129 0.06 7.90 4.98
N ASN A 130 -1.08 7.29 5.33
CA ASN A 130 -1.20 6.55 6.58
C ASN A 130 -0.13 5.46 6.70
N PHE A 131 0.13 4.76 5.59
CA PHE A 131 1.18 3.75 5.57
C PHE A 131 2.60 4.35 5.73
N CYS A 132 2.86 5.56 5.23
CA CYS A 132 4.10 6.27 5.52
C CYS A 132 4.25 6.59 7.01
N ASP A 133 3.17 7.03 7.65
CA ASP A 133 3.16 7.38 9.07
C ASP A 133 3.41 6.13 9.94
N VAL A 134 2.79 5.01 9.58
CA VAL A 134 3.03 3.69 10.20
C VAL A 134 4.51 3.29 10.10
N LEU A 135 5.10 3.39 8.90
CA LEU A 135 6.50 3.06 8.66
C LEU A 135 7.45 3.96 9.47
N GLN A 136 7.12 5.25 9.59
CA GLN A 136 7.92 6.21 10.36
C GLN A 136 7.92 5.86 11.85
N GLN A 137 6.75 5.62 12.45
CA GLN A 137 6.63 5.27 13.86
C GLN A 137 7.44 4.03 14.24
N TRP A 138 7.62 3.08 13.32
CA TRP A 138 8.44 1.90 13.59
C TRP A 138 9.90 2.21 13.82
N THR A 139 10.47 3.15 13.05
CA THR A 139 11.88 3.55 13.19
C THR A 139 12.10 4.23 14.53
N ASP A 140 11.12 5.02 14.96
CA ASP A 140 11.20 5.79 16.20
C ASP A 140 10.98 4.91 17.45
N SER A 141 10.40 3.72 17.28
CA SER A 141 9.94 2.85 18.38
C SER A 141 10.74 1.55 18.58
N VAL A 142 11.76 1.23 17.78
CA VAL A 142 12.63 0.06 18.06
C VAL A 142 13.83 0.52 18.90
N THR A 143 14.00 -0.07 20.08
CA THR A 143 15.21 0.11 20.87
C THR A 143 16.21 -1.02 20.62
N ILE A 144 17.50 -0.75 20.81
CA ILE A 144 18.58 -1.75 20.82
C ILE A 144 18.26 -2.85 21.85
N GLU A 145 17.69 -2.48 23.00
CA GLU A 145 17.31 -3.37 24.09
C GLU A 145 16.27 -4.41 23.66
N ASP A 146 15.22 -4.00 22.94
CA ASP A 146 14.17 -4.92 22.46
C ASP A 146 14.74 -6.00 21.52
N LEU A 147 15.67 -5.60 20.65
CA LEU A 147 16.29 -6.50 19.68
C LEU A 147 17.28 -7.46 20.36
N SER A 148 18.10 -6.96 21.28
CA SER A 148 19.05 -7.78 22.06
C SER A 148 18.34 -8.85 22.89
N GLN A 149 17.28 -8.48 23.62
CA GLN A 149 16.48 -9.43 24.41
C GLN A 149 15.87 -10.54 23.54
N ARG A 150 15.47 -10.22 22.30
CA ARG A 150 14.87 -11.20 21.38
C ARG A 150 15.90 -12.16 20.79
N LEU A 151 17.09 -11.66 20.45
CA LEU A 151 18.19 -12.50 19.97
C LEU A 151 18.66 -13.45 21.08
N GLU A 152 18.74 -12.97 22.31
CA GLU A 152 19.01 -13.80 23.50
C GLU A 152 17.95 -14.88 23.70
N ALA A 153 16.66 -14.54 23.59
CA ALA A 153 15.56 -15.50 23.69
C ALA A 153 15.59 -16.58 22.58
N LEU A 154 16.26 -16.31 21.46
CA LEU A 154 16.48 -17.26 20.37
C LEU A 154 17.83 -17.99 20.46
N HIS A 155 18.59 -17.79 21.54
CA HIS A 155 19.95 -18.29 21.73
C HIS A 155 20.91 -17.89 20.59
N LEU A 156 20.66 -16.72 19.98
CA LEU A 156 21.51 -16.15 18.95
C LEU A 156 22.54 -15.22 19.59
N SER A 157 23.72 -15.11 18.96
CA SER A 157 24.79 -14.21 19.43
C SER A 157 24.31 -12.76 19.41
N THR A 158 24.31 -12.11 20.57
CA THR A 158 24.04 -10.68 20.78
C THR A 158 25.30 -9.83 20.66
N SER A 159 26.17 -10.13 19.69
CA SER A 159 27.26 -9.18 19.42
C SER A 159 26.65 -7.84 18.98
N GLN A 160 27.12 -6.74 19.56
CA GLN A 160 26.64 -5.38 19.27
C GLN A 160 26.57 -5.09 17.76
N ASN A 161 27.55 -5.61 17.01
CA ASN A 161 27.62 -5.49 15.56
C ASN A 161 26.42 -6.14 14.82
N ILE A 162 25.90 -7.28 15.29
CA ILE A 162 24.72 -7.92 14.69
C ILE A 162 23.46 -7.08 14.92
N VAL A 163 23.30 -6.56 16.15
CA VAL A 163 22.16 -5.71 16.53
C VAL A 163 22.17 -4.43 15.71
N ASP A 164 23.32 -3.76 15.62
CA ASP A 164 23.49 -2.54 14.84
C ASP A 164 23.22 -2.77 13.34
N ASN A 165 23.71 -3.87 12.77
CA ASN A 165 23.47 -4.21 11.36
C ASN A 165 21.99 -4.45 11.06
N ILE A 166 21.26 -5.12 11.96
CA ILE A 166 19.81 -5.35 11.80
C ILE A 166 19.08 -4.02 11.85
N LEU A 167 19.34 -3.18 12.86
CA LEU A 167 18.70 -1.86 12.97
C LEU A 167 18.99 -0.99 11.75
N HIS A 168 20.25 -0.98 11.29
CA HIS A 168 20.64 -0.24 10.10
C HIS A 168 19.89 -0.73 8.85
N SER A 169 19.71 -2.04 8.69
CA SER A 169 18.93 -2.62 7.59
C SER A 169 17.46 -2.17 7.62
N TYR A 170 16.82 -2.15 8.81
CA TYR A 170 15.45 -1.64 8.96
C TYR A 170 15.35 -0.14 8.63
N ILE A 171 16.33 0.67 9.05
CA ILE A 171 16.37 2.10 8.72
C ILE A 171 16.47 2.33 7.21
N ILE A 172 17.36 1.59 6.53
CA ILE A 172 17.50 1.68 5.06
C ILE A 172 16.18 1.30 4.39
N ALA A 173 15.62 0.14 4.75
CA ALA A 173 14.41 -0.35 4.13
C ALA A 173 13.21 0.58 4.37
N ASN A 174 13.08 1.17 5.56
CA ASN A 174 12.06 2.20 5.82
C ASN A 174 12.25 3.42 4.89
N LYS A 175 13.47 3.94 4.76
CA LYS A 175 13.76 5.09 3.87
C LYS A 175 13.38 4.79 2.42
N GLU A 176 13.75 3.62 1.92
CA GLU A 176 13.43 3.19 0.55
C GLU A 176 11.92 3.04 0.34
N LEU A 177 11.21 2.39 1.29
CA LEU A 177 9.76 2.23 1.22
C LEU A 177 9.04 3.57 1.27
N GLN A 178 9.41 4.48 2.17
CA GLN A 178 8.84 5.82 2.22
C GLN A 178 9.07 6.60 0.93
N LEU A 179 10.26 6.49 0.32
CA LEU A 179 10.55 7.15 -0.95
C LEU A 179 9.60 6.66 -2.06
N ILE A 180 9.39 5.34 -2.14
CA ILE A 180 8.47 4.74 -3.10
C ILE A 180 7.05 5.26 -2.87
N LEU A 181 6.53 5.21 -1.64
CA LEU A 181 5.18 5.64 -1.31
C LEU A 181 4.95 7.13 -1.59
N LYS A 182 5.88 7.99 -1.17
CA LYS A 182 5.85 9.43 -1.44
C LYS A 182 5.87 9.73 -2.94
N THR A 183 6.64 8.96 -3.71
CA THR A 183 6.65 9.06 -5.17
C THR A 183 5.28 8.71 -5.76
N LYS A 184 4.65 7.61 -5.30
CA LYS A 184 3.29 7.23 -5.74
C LYS A 184 2.24 8.27 -5.38
N VAL A 185 2.29 8.82 -4.17
CA VAL A 185 1.42 9.93 -3.73
C VAL A 185 1.56 11.15 -4.65
N LYS A 186 2.79 11.52 -5.03
CA LYS A 186 3.05 12.61 -5.98
C LYS A 186 2.46 12.31 -7.36
N MET A 187 2.56 11.07 -7.84
CA MET A 187 1.95 10.66 -9.12
C MET A 187 0.43 10.78 -9.08
N LEU A 188 -0.21 10.29 -8.02
CA LEU A 188 -1.67 10.37 -7.83
C LEU A 188 -2.14 11.83 -7.71
N SER A 189 -1.33 12.73 -7.14
CA SER A 189 -1.67 14.16 -7.05
C SER A 189 -1.84 14.85 -8.41
N ASN A 190 -1.34 14.25 -9.49
CA ASN A 190 -1.56 14.75 -10.86
C ASN A 190 -2.91 14.33 -11.45
N ILE A 191 -3.61 13.38 -10.83
CA ILE A 191 -4.95 12.92 -11.24
C ILE A 191 -6.02 13.88 -10.71
N SER A 192 -5.82 14.37 -9.49
CA SER A 192 -6.76 15.25 -8.78
C SER A 192 -6.64 16.75 -9.11
N ARG A 193 -5.80 17.12 -10.09
CA ARG A 193 -5.66 18.48 -10.63
C ARG A 193 -6.53 18.67 -11.88
#